data_AF-A0A4U7ARY2-F1
#
_entry.id   AF-A0A4U7ARY2-F1
#
_cell.length_a   1.000
_cell.length_b   1.000
_cell.length_c   1.000
_cell.angle_alpha   90.00
_cell.angle_beta   90.00
_cell.angle_gamma   90.00
#
_symmetry.space_group_name_H-M   'P 1'
#
loop_
_entity.id
_entity.type
_entity.pdbx_description
1 polymer ?
#
loop_
_entity_poly.entity_id
_entity_poly.type
_entity_poly.pdbx_seq_one_letter_code
_entity_poly.pdbx_strand_id
1 'polypeptide(L)'
;MQSAGQIDPGTKCTPATAPPSQELRQGKSDNIVLERPLEWRRWIDKQDWWNYNRGQILLFNSRDDHHPTYVPTQDLFPSSLPWPWEVVLIQEQHGDSVFYVMWFQNHEKRVMQEHFPPGHVFVSGKGILPITEAREHNSSKGQTVEILRPCDFEGKRTSVHPNGWKEGFLMSKAGQELERHKDEWASMSADDKAEVLRRVSYVFPAADKQSDVGSETVTGYHWLDIPRPDRVRWHPRQPENELPIGWEAWIYLPTGEVFYYDRVSKKDSKTHPTKSFHVEGLPLGFGLKWAKIDGKWRTYFVDHERKTNTWSAPPGYVVDERVGFKKVPVVGKDAAE
;
A
#
# COMPACT_ATOMS: atom_id res chain seq x y z
N MET A 1 37.22 -55.95 -56.11
CA MET A 1 37.99 -55.83 -54.85
C MET A 1 37.22 -54.86 -53.97
N GLN A 2 36.22 -55.32 -53.21
CA GLN A 2 36.33 -55.93 -51.87
C GLN A 2 37.15 -55.09 -50.87
N SER A 3 36.44 -54.52 -49.89
CA SER A 3 36.69 -54.53 -48.43
C SER A 3 36.12 -53.23 -47.84
N ALA A 4 34.97 -53.23 -47.15
CA ALA A 4 34.64 -53.79 -45.83
C ALA A 4 35.24 -52.99 -44.66
N GLY A 5 34.34 -52.55 -43.77
CA GLY A 5 34.60 -51.90 -42.47
C GLY A 5 33.26 -51.49 -41.86
N GLN A 6 32.40 -52.44 -41.47
CA GLN A 6 32.32 -53.06 -40.14
C GLN A 6 31.83 -52.07 -39.07
N ILE A 7 30.54 -52.19 -38.79
CA ILE A 7 29.83 -51.66 -37.62
C ILE A 7 30.01 -52.70 -36.50
N ASP A 8 30.24 -52.26 -35.27
CA ASP A 8 29.83 -53.03 -34.09
C ASP A 8 29.24 -52.11 -33.00
N PRO A 9 28.17 -52.53 -32.30
CA PRO A 9 27.40 -51.73 -31.36
C PRO A 9 27.79 -52.05 -29.92
N GLY A 10 27.73 -51.05 -29.05
CA GLY A 10 27.77 -51.31 -27.61
C GLY A 10 28.36 -50.17 -26.81
N THR A 11 27.51 -49.24 -26.38
CA THR A 11 27.82 -48.47 -25.17
C THR A 11 26.59 -48.46 -24.29
N LYS A 12 26.71 -49.25 -23.21
CA LYS A 12 25.75 -49.39 -22.13
C LYS A 12 25.49 -48.02 -21.50
N CYS A 13 24.22 -47.68 -21.32
CA CYS A 13 23.79 -46.58 -20.47
C CYS A 13 24.17 -46.87 -19.02
N THR A 14 25.00 -46.01 -18.43
CA THR A 14 25.19 -45.89 -16.98
C THR A 14 24.33 -44.70 -16.52
N PRO A 15 23.54 -44.82 -15.45
CA PRO A 15 22.73 -43.71 -14.95
C PRO A 15 23.66 -42.65 -14.34
N ALA A 16 23.50 -41.40 -14.79
CA ALA A 16 24.23 -40.26 -14.25
C ALA A 16 23.80 -40.02 -12.80
N THR A 17 24.74 -40.27 -11.89
CA THR A 17 24.73 -39.88 -10.49
C THR A 17 24.50 -38.37 -10.39
N ALA A 18 23.51 -37.97 -9.58
CA ALA A 18 23.23 -36.57 -9.28
C ALA A 18 24.48 -35.89 -8.68
N PRO A 19 24.85 -34.67 -9.11
CA PRO A 19 25.92 -33.93 -8.47
C PRO A 19 25.48 -33.48 -7.07
N PRO A 20 26.41 -33.45 -6.09
CA PRO A 20 26.10 -33.06 -4.73
C PRO A 20 25.72 -31.59 -4.67
N SER A 21 24.71 -31.32 -3.85
CA SER A 21 24.24 -30.02 -3.40
C SER A 21 25.40 -29.10 -3.01
N GLN A 22 25.75 -28.16 -3.89
CA GLN A 22 26.57 -27.02 -3.52
C GLN A 22 25.68 -26.00 -2.80
N GLU A 23 25.99 -25.83 -1.52
CA GLU A 23 25.52 -24.72 -0.69
C GLU A 23 25.75 -23.41 -1.43
N LEU A 24 24.67 -22.81 -1.92
CA LEU A 24 24.70 -21.47 -2.46
C LEU A 24 24.95 -20.52 -1.29
N ARG A 25 26.11 -19.86 -1.35
CA ARG A 25 26.52 -18.78 -0.47
C ARG A 25 25.38 -17.77 -0.32
N GLN A 26 24.92 -17.61 0.92
CA GLN A 26 24.08 -16.50 1.37
C GLN A 26 24.81 -15.17 1.11
N GLY A 27 24.58 -14.59 -0.07
CA GLY A 27 24.78 -13.17 -0.30
C GLY A 27 23.71 -12.41 0.47
N LYS A 28 24.11 -11.79 1.59
CA LYS A 28 23.29 -10.81 2.31
C LYS A 28 22.86 -9.70 1.34
N SER A 29 21.60 -9.73 0.93
CA SER A 29 20.87 -8.58 0.41
C SER A 29 19.70 -8.34 1.34
N ASP A 30 20.01 -8.00 2.59
CA ASP A 30 19.03 -7.54 3.56
C ASP A 30 18.86 -6.03 3.37
N ASN A 31 18.09 -5.65 2.37
CA ASN A 31 17.39 -4.36 2.30
C ASN A 31 15.96 -4.61 1.82
N ILE A 32 15.28 -5.55 2.45
CA ILE A 32 13.83 -5.56 2.47
C ILE A 32 13.46 -4.65 3.64
N VAL A 33 12.96 -3.46 3.33
CA VAL A 33 12.31 -2.56 4.29
C VAL A 33 11.14 -3.34 4.88
N LEU A 34 11.39 -4.00 6.01
CA LEU A 34 10.35 -4.57 6.85
C LEU A 34 9.50 -3.38 7.30
N GLU A 35 8.30 -3.24 6.74
CA GLU A 35 7.24 -2.39 7.28
C GLU A 35 6.99 -2.83 8.72
N ARG A 36 7.72 -2.24 9.67
CA ARG A 36 7.41 -2.38 11.09
C ARG A 36 5.99 -1.87 11.28
N PRO A 37 5.12 -2.60 11.99
CA PRO A 37 3.85 -2.05 12.43
C PRO A 37 4.13 -0.74 13.15
N LEU A 38 3.48 0.34 12.70
CA LEU A 38 3.63 1.69 13.20
C LEU A 38 3.44 1.76 14.72
N GLU A 39 4.54 1.69 15.48
CA GLU A 39 4.54 1.67 16.96
C GLU A 39 4.07 3.00 17.57
N TRP A 40 4.03 4.08 16.80
CA TRP A 40 3.57 5.40 17.23
C TRP A 40 2.10 5.42 17.72
N ARG A 41 1.26 4.45 17.31
CA ARG A 41 -0.13 4.33 17.82
C ARG A 41 -0.21 4.08 19.33
N ARG A 42 0.89 3.66 19.97
CA ARG A 42 0.97 3.45 21.42
C ARG A 42 1.68 4.58 22.17
N TRP A 43 2.19 5.60 21.47
CA TRP A 43 3.33 6.38 21.94
C TRP A 43 3.07 7.86 22.25
N ILE A 44 1.97 8.49 21.79
CA ILE A 44 1.55 9.73 22.45
C ILE A 44 1.27 9.33 23.90
N ASP A 45 2.21 9.71 24.76
CA ASP A 45 2.21 9.33 26.16
C ASP A 45 0.87 9.78 26.76
N LYS A 46 0.40 9.11 27.81
CA LYS A 46 -0.91 9.46 28.39
C LYS A 46 -1.02 10.97 28.68
N GLN A 47 0.08 11.67 28.94
CA GLN A 47 0.12 13.11 29.21
C GLN A 47 -0.11 14.01 27.97
N ASP A 48 0.40 13.67 26.79
CA ASP A 48 0.29 14.55 25.60
C ASP A 48 -1.09 14.51 24.95
N TRP A 49 -1.88 13.45 25.19
CA TRP A 49 -3.30 13.43 24.77
C TRP A 49 -4.16 14.51 25.44
N TRP A 50 -3.78 14.94 26.65
CA TRP A 50 -4.57 15.89 27.45
C TRP A 50 -4.23 17.35 27.16
N ASN A 51 -3.07 17.63 26.55
CA ASN A 51 -2.60 18.98 26.28
C ASN A 51 -3.06 19.44 24.89
N TYR A 52 -4.38 19.54 24.69
CA TYR A 52 -4.91 20.21 23.51
C TYR A 52 -4.56 21.70 23.57
N ASN A 53 -3.53 22.07 22.82
CA ASN A 53 -3.08 23.44 22.74
C ASN A 53 -3.73 24.09 21.52
N ARG A 54 -4.91 24.65 21.75
CA ARG A 54 -5.70 25.33 20.72
C ARG A 54 -4.84 26.35 19.98
N GLY A 55 -4.71 26.19 18.66
CA GLY A 55 -3.94 27.09 17.81
C GLY A 55 -2.44 26.78 17.76
N GLN A 56 -2.05 25.54 18.08
CA GLN A 56 -0.72 25.01 17.77
C GLN A 56 -0.80 23.85 16.78
N ILE A 57 0.35 23.52 16.20
CA ILE A 57 0.59 22.38 15.32
C ILE A 57 1.75 21.62 15.93
N LEU A 58 1.58 20.30 16.04
CA LEU A 58 2.65 19.40 16.47
C LEU A 58 3.53 19.09 15.25
N LEU A 59 4.82 19.43 15.32
CA LEU A 59 5.76 19.19 14.23
C LEU A 59 6.85 18.20 14.67
N PHE A 60 6.94 17.09 13.96
CA PHE A 60 7.91 16.01 14.17
C PHE A 60 9.00 16.03 13.09
N ASN A 61 10.27 15.87 13.48
CA ASN A 61 11.42 15.78 12.55
C ASN A 61 11.39 14.53 11.67
N SER A 62 10.78 13.45 12.17
CA SER A 62 10.65 12.18 11.49
C SER A 62 9.53 11.37 12.16
N ARG A 63 9.21 10.20 11.60
CA ARG A 63 8.24 9.27 12.21
C ARG A 63 8.72 8.65 13.52
N ASP A 64 10.03 8.66 13.75
CA ASP A 64 10.67 8.14 14.96
C ASP A 64 10.97 9.27 15.96
N ASP A 65 10.56 10.50 15.67
CA ASP A 65 10.73 11.62 16.58
C ASP A 65 9.76 11.49 17.77
N HIS A 66 10.34 11.68 18.94
CA HIS A 66 9.74 11.46 20.24
C HIS A 66 9.43 12.77 20.98
N HIS A 67 9.85 13.90 20.42
CA HIS A 67 9.77 15.21 21.06
C HIS A 67 9.28 16.25 20.04
N PRO A 68 7.96 16.29 19.75
CA PRO A 68 7.44 17.24 18.78
C PRO A 68 7.69 18.68 19.21
N THR A 69 7.92 19.54 18.24
CA THR A 69 7.95 20.99 18.44
C THR A 69 6.55 21.56 18.24
N TYR A 70 6.12 22.40 19.18
CA TYR A 70 4.86 23.13 19.07
C TYR A 70 5.08 24.40 18.25
N VAL A 71 4.42 24.49 17.10
CA VAL A 71 4.46 25.66 16.23
C VAL A 71 3.11 26.35 16.26
N PRO A 72 3.01 27.69 16.46
CA PRO A 72 1.75 28.40 16.35
C PRO A 72 1.07 28.12 15.00
N THR A 73 -0.22 27.78 15.00
CA THR A 73 -0.96 27.47 13.76
C THR A 73 -0.88 28.63 12.79
N GLN A 74 -0.98 29.88 13.27
CA GLN A 74 -0.93 31.10 12.46
C GLN A 74 0.36 31.27 11.64
N ASP A 75 1.45 30.59 12.02
CA ASP A 75 2.71 30.61 11.28
C ASP A 75 2.60 29.82 9.96
N LEU A 76 1.61 28.92 9.87
CA LEU A 76 1.36 28.03 8.72
C LEU A 76 -0.02 28.21 8.09
N PHE A 77 -1.06 28.35 8.92
CA PHE A 77 -2.46 28.43 8.56
C PHE A 77 -3.18 29.54 9.36
N PRO A 78 -3.90 30.45 8.71
CA PRO A 78 -4.73 31.42 9.41
C PRO A 78 -5.87 30.82 10.24
N SER A 79 -6.37 29.62 9.93
CA SER A 79 -7.44 28.94 10.67
C SER A 79 -6.94 27.73 11.44
N SER A 80 -7.36 27.61 12.71
CA SER A 80 -7.20 26.39 13.50
C SER A 80 -8.37 25.43 13.29
N LEU A 81 -8.08 24.14 13.40
CA LEU A 81 -9.12 23.11 13.39
C LEU A 81 -9.98 23.21 14.66
N PRO A 82 -11.30 22.95 14.55
CA PRO A 82 -12.14 22.83 15.72
C PRO A 82 -11.80 21.56 16.51
N TRP A 83 -12.09 21.58 17.81
CA TRP A 83 -12.11 20.37 18.63
C TRP A 83 -12.99 19.28 17.97
N PRO A 84 -12.59 17.99 17.98
CA PRO A 84 -11.47 17.40 18.71
C PRO A 84 -10.18 17.23 17.90
N TRP A 85 -9.99 18.04 16.84
CA TRP A 85 -8.90 17.83 15.89
C TRP A 85 -7.72 18.78 16.09
N GLU A 86 -6.52 18.24 15.98
CA GLU A 86 -5.26 18.97 15.94
C GLU A 86 -4.43 18.50 14.74
N VAL A 87 -3.76 19.44 14.06
CA VAL A 87 -2.89 19.10 12.93
C VAL A 87 -1.53 18.66 13.45
N VAL A 88 -1.07 17.55 12.91
CA VAL A 88 0.28 17.02 13.12
C VAL A 88 1.02 17.07 11.79
N LEU A 89 2.23 17.59 11.78
CA LEU A 89 3.12 17.60 10.62
C LEU A 89 4.30 16.69 10.89
N ILE A 90 4.53 15.75 9.98
CA ILE A 90 5.71 14.89 10.00
C ILE A 90 6.62 15.32 8.86
N GLN A 91 7.84 15.72 9.20
CA GLN A 91 8.84 16.05 8.19
C GLN A 91 9.36 14.75 7.54
N GLU A 92 9.32 14.71 6.21
CA GLU A 92 9.86 13.63 5.40
C GLU A 92 10.73 14.21 4.28
N GLN A 93 11.88 13.59 4.02
CA GLN A 93 12.77 13.97 2.93
C GLN A 93 12.45 13.10 1.71
N HIS A 94 12.16 13.71 0.56
CA HIS A 94 11.97 13.01 -0.70
C HIS A 94 12.83 13.67 -1.79
N GLY A 95 13.89 12.96 -2.20
CA GLY A 95 14.97 13.55 -3.02
C GLY A 95 15.62 14.72 -2.28
N ASP A 96 15.75 15.86 -2.96
CA ASP A 96 16.31 17.09 -2.38
C ASP A 96 15.27 17.97 -1.66
N SER A 97 13.99 17.59 -1.73
CA SER A 97 12.88 18.36 -1.17
C SER A 97 12.45 17.87 0.21
N VAL A 98 12.08 18.82 1.06
CA VAL A 98 11.45 18.55 2.36
C VAL A 98 9.93 18.60 2.18
N PHE A 99 9.25 17.58 2.68
CA PHE A 99 7.80 17.52 2.74
C PHE A 99 7.34 17.51 4.19
N TYR A 100 6.24 18.19 4.47
CA TYR A 100 5.52 18.15 5.73
C TYR A 100 4.22 17.40 5.50
N VAL A 101 4.20 16.12 5.87
CA VAL A 101 3.04 15.25 5.69
C VAL A 101 2.04 15.52 6.80
N MET A 102 0.83 15.91 6.41
CA MET A 102 -0.27 16.23 7.33
C MET A 102 -0.94 14.97 7.86
N TRP A 103 -1.03 14.93 9.17
CA TRP A 103 -1.69 13.94 9.99
C TRP A 103 -2.59 14.68 10.99
N PHE A 104 -3.48 13.95 11.65
CA PHE A 104 -4.51 14.55 12.50
C PHE A 104 -4.69 13.77 13.79
N GLN A 105 -4.55 14.45 14.91
CA GLN A 105 -4.86 13.90 16.22
C GLN A 105 -6.34 14.12 16.52
N ASN A 106 -7.05 13.05 16.87
CA ASN A 106 -8.41 13.11 17.39
C ASN A 106 -8.37 12.90 18.91
N HIS A 107 -8.53 13.96 19.68
CA HIS A 107 -8.42 13.91 21.15
C HIS A 107 -9.55 13.13 21.81
N GLU A 108 -10.75 13.14 21.23
CA GLU A 108 -11.91 12.42 21.76
C GLU A 108 -11.72 10.91 21.64
N LYS A 109 -11.30 10.44 20.47
CA LYS A 109 -11.07 9.03 20.19
C LYS A 109 -9.70 8.53 20.65
N ARG A 110 -8.80 9.45 21.03
CA ARG A 110 -7.40 9.19 21.36
C ARG A 110 -6.67 8.39 20.28
N VAL A 111 -6.83 8.83 19.04
CA VAL A 111 -6.15 8.22 17.88
C VAL A 111 -5.56 9.29 16.98
N MET A 112 -4.38 9.03 16.42
CA MET A 112 -3.89 9.78 15.28
C MET A 112 -4.41 9.13 13.99
N GLN A 113 -4.67 9.95 13.00
CA GLN A 113 -5.25 9.55 11.73
C GLN A 113 -4.49 10.22 10.60
N GLU A 114 -4.29 9.46 9.53
CA GLU A 114 -3.61 9.89 8.31
C GLU A 114 -4.54 10.68 7.36
N HIS A 115 -5.84 10.49 7.54
CA HIS A 115 -6.87 11.12 6.72
C HIS A 115 -7.30 12.46 7.32
N PHE A 116 -7.75 13.35 6.44
CA PHE A 116 -8.35 14.60 6.87
C PHE A 116 -9.55 14.33 7.78
N PRO A 117 -9.84 15.23 8.74
CA PRO A 117 -11.06 15.16 9.51
C PRO A 117 -12.28 15.02 8.59
N PRO A 118 -13.28 14.19 8.94
CA PRO A 118 -14.45 14.00 8.09
C PRO A 118 -15.11 15.33 7.72
N GLY A 119 -15.43 15.51 6.44
CA GLY A 119 -16.06 16.73 5.92
C GLY A 119 -15.15 17.96 5.82
N HIS A 120 -13.84 17.82 6.03
CA HIS A 120 -12.89 18.92 5.93
C HIS A 120 -12.05 18.85 4.65
N VAL A 121 -11.58 20.00 4.20
CA VAL A 121 -10.72 20.20 3.03
C VAL A 121 -9.64 21.22 3.36
N PHE A 122 -8.56 21.23 2.58
CA PHE A 122 -7.56 22.28 2.67
C PHE A 122 -7.92 23.42 1.74
N VAL A 123 -7.72 24.64 2.18
CA VAL A 123 -8.03 25.86 1.43
C VAL A 123 -6.75 26.71 1.41
N SER A 124 -6.20 26.92 0.22
CA SER A 124 -4.93 27.62 0.04
C SER A 124 -4.96 29.02 0.69
N GLY A 125 -3.96 29.31 1.53
CA GLY A 125 -3.87 30.57 2.29
C GLY A 125 -4.86 30.68 3.46
N LYS A 126 -5.59 29.62 3.81
CA LYS A 126 -6.48 29.56 4.98
C LYS A 126 -6.15 28.41 5.92
N GLY A 127 -5.89 27.22 5.38
CA GLY A 127 -5.65 26.01 6.16
C GLY A 127 -6.77 24.99 5.97
N ILE A 128 -7.03 24.19 7.01
CA ILE A 128 -8.08 23.16 6.97
C ILE A 128 -9.41 23.75 7.45
N LEU A 129 -10.46 23.62 6.64
CA LEU A 129 -11.80 24.13 6.93
C LEU A 129 -12.88 23.08 6.66
N PRO A 130 -14.06 23.17 7.30
CA PRO A 130 -15.25 22.44 6.88
C PRO A 130 -15.58 22.75 5.41
N ILE A 131 -16.02 21.73 4.66
CA ILE A 131 -16.31 21.87 3.22
C ILE A 131 -17.40 22.92 2.92
N THR A 132 -18.35 23.11 3.83
CA THR A 132 -19.40 24.12 3.71
C THR A 132 -18.80 25.53 3.75
N GLU A 133 -17.95 25.82 4.74
CA GLU A 133 -17.25 27.11 4.88
C GLU A 133 -16.29 27.37 3.70
N ALA A 134 -15.57 26.34 3.25
CA ALA A 134 -14.69 26.44 2.09
C ALA A 134 -15.45 26.88 0.82
N ARG A 135 -16.68 26.36 0.62
CA ARG A 135 -17.54 26.73 -0.53
C ARG A 135 -18.08 28.16 -0.45
N GLU A 136 -18.42 28.61 0.76
CA GLU A 136 -18.85 29.99 1.00
C GLU A 136 -17.73 30.99 0.68
N HIS A 137 -16.49 30.66 1.04
CA HIS A 137 -15.32 31.47 0.69
C HIS A 137 -15.08 31.60 -0.82
N ASN A 138 -15.31 30.52 -1.58
CA ASN A 138 -15.15 30.57 -3.03
C ASN A 138 -16.25 31.42 -3.72
N SER A 139 -17.41 31.57 -3.08
CA SER A 139 -18.57 32.26 -3.67
C SER A 139 -18.60 33.78 -3.36
N SER A 140 -17.90 34.25 -2.34
CA SER A 140 -18.19 35.54 -1.70
C SER A 140 -17.25 36.70 -2.05
N LYS A 141 -16.09 36.48 -2.70
CA LYS A 141 -15.06 37.55 -2.81
C LYS A 141 -14.42 37.76 -4.17
N GLY A 142 -14.86 37.08 -5.24
CA GLY A 142 -14.25 37.22 -6.59
C GLY A 142 -12.77 36.78 -6.68
N GLN A 143 -12.16 36.38 -5.57
CA GLN A 143 -10.86 35.76 -5.49
C GLN A 143 -11.09 34.25 -5.39
N THR A 144 -10.73 33.53 -6.45
CA THR A 144 -10.85 32.07 -6.50
C THR A 144 -9.87 31.49 -5.49
N VAL A 145 -10.38 30.90 -4.41
CA VAL A 145 -9.55 30.21 -3.43
C VAL A 145 -9.47 28.75 -3.83
N GLU A 146 -8.27 28.22 -3.91
CA GLU A 146 -8.05 26.81 -4.26
C GLU A 146 -8.44 25.91 -3.08
N ILE A 147 -9.40 25.01 -3.33
CA ILE A 147 -9.85 24.00 -2.38
C ILE A 147 -9.23 22.67 -2.78
N LEU A 148 -8.40 22.10 -1.91
CA LEU A 148 -7.69 20.84 -2.11
C LEU A 148 -8.28 19.76 -1.18
N ARG A 149 -8.72 18.67 -1.78
CA ARG A 149 -9.02 17.41 -1.09
C ARG A 149 -7.72 16.65 -0.86
N PRO A 150 -7.70 15.61 -0.01
CA PRO A 150 -6.48 14.85 0.26
C PRO A 150 -5.73 14.41 -1.01
N CYS A 151 -6.40 13.82 -2.00
CA CYS A 151 -5.74 13.35 -3.21
C CYS A 151 -5.24 14.49 -4.13
N ASP A 152 -5.82 15.70 -4.03
CA ASP A 152 -5.43 16.84 -4.85
C ASP A 152 -4.03 17.38 -4.48
N PHE A 153 -3.41 16.84 -3.41
CA PHE A 153 -2.01 17.09 -3.06
C PHE A 153 -1.00 16.33 -3.96
N GLU A 154 -1.43 15.33 -4.73
CA GLU A 154 -0.56 14.65 -5.69
C GLU A 154 0.02 15.66 -6.70
N GLY A 155 1.35 15.77 -6.76
CA GLY A 155 2.05 16.71 -7.63
C GLY A 155 1.98 18.17 -7.18
N LYS A 156 1.23 18.49 -6.12
CA LYS A 156 1.08 19.84 -5.60
C LYS A 156 2.28 20.22 -4.74
N ARG A 157 2.71 21.48 -4.83
CA ARG A 157 3.85 22.02 -4.08
C ARG A 157 3.42 23.28 -3.33
N THR A 158 2.69 23.08 -2.23
CA THR A 158 2.26 24.18 -1.35
C THR A 158 3.39 24.50 -0.38
N SER A 159 4.18 25.55 -0.66
CA SER A 159 5.31 25.92 0.20
C SER A 159 4.86 26.34 1.60
N VAL A 160 5.62 25.92 2.60
CA VAL A 160 5.49 26.30 4.01
C VAL A 160 6.86 26.51 4.64
N HIS A 161 6.92 27.44 5.57
CA HIS A 161 8.11 27.75 6.35
C HIS A 161 7.74 27.84 7.83
N PRO A 162 7.63 26.70 8.54
CA PRO A 162 7.42 26.73 9.97
C PRO A 162 8.58 27.49 10.65
N ASN A 163 8.27 28.38 11.59
CA ASN A 163 9.31 29.20 12.22
C ASN A 163 10.36 28.33 12.92
N GLY A 164 11.64 28.53 12.60
CA GLY A 164 12.75 27.71 13.11
C GLY A 164 13.00 26.40 12.35
N TRP A 165 12.28 26.15 11.26
CA TRP A 165 12.40 24.94 10.44
C TRP A 165 12.77 25.26 8.98
N LYS A 166 13.19 24.24 8.24
CA LYS A 166 13.55 24.37 6.82
C LYS A 166 12.29 24.62 5.99
N GLU A 167 12.38 25.47 4.96
CA GLU A 167 11.28 25.61 3.99
C GLU A 167 11.03 24.26 3.29
N GLY A 168 9.75 23.90 3.14
CA GLY A 168 9.34 22.65 2.53
C GLY A 168 7.93 22.74 1.94
N PHE A 169 7.37 21.60 1.55
CA PHE A 169 6.06 21.54 0.92
C PHE A 169 5.06 20.74 1.75
N LEU A 170 3.83 21.21 1.88
CA LEU A 170 2.75 20.42 2.48
C LEU A 170 2.34 19.27 1.58
N MET A 171 2.05 18.13 2.20
CA MET A 171 1.56 16.94 1.54
C MET A 171 0.48 16.30 2.42
N SER A 172 -0.61 15.80 1.82
CA SER A 172 -1.51 14.90 2.55
C SER A 172 -0.99 13.47 2.46
N LYS A 173 -1.35 12.60 3.41
CA LYS A 173 -0.97 11.19 3.30
C LYS A 173 -1.51 10.52 2.03
N ALA A 174 -2.74 10.85 1.62
CA ALA A 174 -3.32 10.32 0.39
C ALA A 174 -2.55 10.80 -0.87
N GLY A 175 -2.18 12.09 -0.93
CA GLY A 175 -1.36 12.64 -2.00
C GLY A 175 0.03 11.99 -2.05
N GLN A 176 0.65 11.75 -0.89
CA GLN A 176 1.92 11.03 -0.79
C GLN A 176 1.81 9.61 -1.34
N GLU A 177 0.79 8.84 -0.97
CA GLU A 177 0.61 7.48 -1.49
C GLU A 177 0.41 7.47 -3.00
N LEU A 178 -0.35 8.43 -3.54
CA LEU A 178 -0.53 8.57 -4.98
C LEU A 178 0.78 8.90 -5.71
N GLU A 179 1.60 9.83 -5.20
CA GLU A 179 2.92 10.13 -5.77
C GLU A 179 3.83 8.90 -5.73
N ARG A 180 3.90 8.22 -4.58
CA ARG A 180 4.71 7.00 -4.41
C ARG A 180 4.31 5.93 -5.43
N HIS A 181 3.01 5.67 -5.57
CA HIS A 181 2.52 4.64 -6.50
C HIS A 181 2.75 5.03 -7.96
N LYS A 182 2.59 6.33 -8.27
CA LYS A 182 2.91 6.89 -9.59
C LYS A 182 4.35 6.58 -9.97
N ASP A 183 5.27 6.92 -9.08
CA ASP A 183 6.70 6.87 -9.34
C ASP A 183 7.18 5.42 -9.40
N GLU A 184 6.69 4.56 -8.49
CA GLU A 184 6.96 3.13 -8.50
C GLU A 184 6.51 2.48 -9.82
N TRP A 185 5.26 2.72 -10.24
CA TRP A 185 4.77 2.18 -11.51
C TRP A 185 5.46 2.81 -12.73
N ALA A 186 5.74 4.12 -12.71
CA ALA A 186 6.44 4.80 -13.80
C ALA A 186 7.87 4.29 -13.99
N SER A 187 8.54 3.92 -12.90
CA SER A 187 9.91 3.38 -12.92
C SER A 187 10.02 1.98 -13.53
N MET A 188 8.91 1.23 -13.61
CA MET A 188 8.91 -0.11 -14.20
C MET A 188 9.02 -0.06 -15.73
N SER A 189 9.87 -0.93 -16.28
CA SER A 189 9.98 -1.13 -17.73
C SER A 189 8.68 -1.66 -18.34
N ALA A 190 8.48 -1.49 -19.65
CA ALA A 190 7.32 -2.05 -20.35
C ALA A 190 7.23 -3.57 -20.21
N ASP A 191 8.37 -4.27 -20.28
CA ASP A 191 8.46 -5.72 -20.10
C ASP A 191 8.08 -6.14 -18.68
N ASP A 192 8.50 -5.37 -17.66
CA ASP A 192 8.11 -5.63 -16.27
C ASP A 192 6.62 -5.44 -16.05
N LYS A 193 6.03 -4.38 -16.62
CA LYS A 193 4.58 -4.14 -16.55
C LYS A 193 3.81 -5.28 -17.21
N ALA A 194 4.25 -5.74 -18.38
CA ALA A 194 3.64 -6.85 -19.08
C ALA A 194 3.73 -8.16 -18.29
N GLU A 195 4.89 -8.48 -17.70
CA GLU A 195 5.08 -9.68 -16.88
C GLU A 195 4.25 -9.63 -15.59
N VAL A 196 4.14 -8.47 -14.94
CA VAL A 196 3.27 -8.28 -13.77
C VAL A 196 1.79 -8.48 -14.14
N LEU A 197 1.32 -7.90 -15.24
CA LEU A 197 -0.06 -8.10 -15.72
C LEU A 197 -0.34 -9.57 -16.07
N ARG A 198 0.64 -10.27 -16.65
CA ARG A 198 0.56 -11.71 -16.90
C ARG A 198 0.43 -12.50 -15.60
N ARG A 199 1.18 -12.12 -14.56
CA ARG A 199 1.07 -12.74 -13.22
C ARG A 199 -0.27 -12.48 -12.56
N VAL A 200 -0.78 -11.26 -12.66
CA VAL A 200 -2.11 -10.92 -12.14
C VAL A 200 -3.15 -11.83 -12.78
N SER A 201 -3.13 -11.97 -14.11
CA SER A 201 -4.07 -12.84 -14.83
C SER A 201 -3.95 -14.31 -14.41
N TYR A 202 -2.75 -14.76 -14.03
CA TYR A 202 -2.48 -16.11 -13.57
C TYR A 202 -2.94 -16.36 -12.12
N VAL A 203 -2.65 -15.43 -11.21
CA VAL A 203 -2.91 -15.56 -9.77
C VAL A 203 -4.34 -15.17 -9.41
N PHE A 204 -4.87 -14.17 -10.12
CA PHE A 204 -6.18 -13.54 -9.91
C PHE A 204 -6.98 -13.57 -11.21
N PRO A 205 -7.40 -14.76 -11.70
CA PRO A 205 -8.09 -14.89 -12.99
C PRO A 205 -9.43 -14.15 -13.06
N ALA A 206 -10.03 -13.83 -11.91
CA ALA A 206 -11.27 -13.05 -11.80
C ALA A 206 -11.04 -11.53 -11.80
N ALA A 207 -9.79 -11.04 -11.72
CA ALA A 207 -9.51 -9.61 -11.72
C ALA A 207 -9.84 -8.96 -13.07
N ASP A 208 -10.21 -7.68 -13.04
CA ASP A 208 -10.46 -6.91 -14.26
C ASP A 208 -9.18 -6.84 -15.10
N LYS A 209 -9.30 -7.10 -16.41
CA LYS A 209 -8.14 -7.11 -17.32
C LYS A 209 -7.51 -5.74 -17.50
N GLN A 210 -8.31 -4.70 -17.34
CA GLN A 210 -7.94 -3.31 -17.07
C GLN A 210 -9.27 -2.62 -16.82
N SER A 211 -9.42 -1.94 -15.69
CA SER A 211 -10.67 -1.24 -15.39
C SER A 211 -10.90 -0.16 -16.44
N ASP A 212 -11.92 -0.35 -17.30
CA ASP A 212 -12.56 0.78 -17.96
C ASP A 212 -12.97 1.72 -16.83
N VAL A 213 -12.38 2.91 -16.81
CA VAL A 213 -12.57 3.89 -15.75
C VAL A 213 -14.00 4.38 -15.84
N GLY A 214 -14.91 3.64 -15.21
CA GLY A 214 -16.30 4.02 -15.06
C GLY A 214 -16.37 5.37 -14.36
N SER A 215 -17.32 6.20 -14.81
CA SER A 215 -17.67 7.51 -14.25
C SER A 215 -18.24 7.38 -12.83
N GLU A 216 -17.51 6.76 -11.90
CA GLU A 216 -17.82 6.85 -10.48
C GLU A 216 -17.40 8.23 -9.97
N THR A 217 -18.21 8.81 -9.09
CA THR A 217 -17.92 10.11 -8.48
C THR A 217 -16.66 9.99 -7.62
N VAL A 218 -15.52 10.35 -8.19
CA VAL A 218 -14.22 10.37 -7.52
C VAL A 218 -14.26 11.38 -6.38
N THR A 219 -14.34 10.90 -5.15
CA THR A 219 -14.45 11.77 -3.97
C THR A 219 -13.12 12.41 -3.60
N GLY A 220 -11.99 11.73 -3.85
CA GLY A 220 -10.63 12.26 -3.61
C GLY A 220 -10.21 12.34 -2.14
N TYR A 221 -10.92 11.64 -1.25
CA TYR A 221 -10.63 11.62 0.20
C TYR A 221 -9.72 10.46 0.60
N HIS A 222 -9.69 9.41 -0.21
CA HIS A 222 -8.81 8.27 -0.05
C HIS A 222 -8.04 8.00 -1.34
N TRP A 223 -6.79 7.55 -1.26
CA TRP A 223 -5.97 7.31 -2.45
C TRP A 223 -6.57 6.24 -3.38
N LEU A 224 -7.34 5.29 -2.82
CA LEU A 224 -8.11 4.29 -3.57
C LEU A 224 -9.38 4.84 -4.26
N ASP A 225 -9.82 6.07 -3.95
CA ASP A 225 -10.93 6.72 -4.68
C ASP A 225 -10.53 7.10 -6.10
N ILE A 226 -9.23 7.27 -6.37
CA ILE A 226 -8.72 7.71 -7.68
C ILE A 226 -8.45 6.46 -8.54
N PRO A 227 -9.02 6.30 -9.74
CA PRO A 227 -8.63 5.24 -10.65
C PRO A 227 -7.18 5.41 -11.11
N ARG A 228 -6.40 4.31 -11.16
CA ARG A 228 -4.97 4.37 -11.52
C ARG A 228 -4.54 3.15 -12.33
N PRO A 229 -3.53 3.30 -13.20
CA PRO A 229 -3.00 2.20 -14.02
C PRO A 229 -2.10 1.24 -13.22
N ASP A 230 -1.72 1.60 -12.00
CA ASP A 230 -0.85 0.83 -11.10
C ASP A 230 -1.61 -0.23 -10.27
N ARG A 231 -2.91 -0.36 -10.49
CA ARG A 231 -3.78 -1.30 -9.80
C ARG A 231 -4.87 -1.82 -10.71
N VAL A 232 -5.39 -2.99 -10.38
CA VAL A 232 -6.60 -3.54 -11.00
C VAL A 232 -7.60 -3.94 -9.92
N ARG A 233 -8.89 -3.92 -10.25
CA ARG A 233 -9.94 -4.32 -9.32
C ARG A 233 -9.87 -5.82 -9.10
N TRP A 234 -9.92 -6.21 -7.83
CA TRP A 234 -10.00 -7.60 -7.41
C TRP A 234 -11.46 -8.02 -7.33
N HIS A 235 -11.76 -9.23 -7.81
CA HIS A 235 -13.06 -9.87 -7.64
C HIS A 235 -12.87 -11.23 -6.99
N PRO A 236 -13.84 -11.65 -6.15
CA PRO A 236 -13.81 -12.98 -5.56
C PRO A 236 -13.98 -14.04 -6.66
N ARG A 237 -13.27 -15.16 -6.49
CA ARG A 237 -13.45 -16.35 -7.33
C ARG A 237 -14.67 -17.16 -6.88
N GLN A 238 -14.90 -17.22 -5.57
CA GLN A 238 -16.00 -17.95 -4.97
C GLN A 238 -17.09 -16.99 -4.48
N PRO A 239 -18.38 -17.23 -4.79
CA PRO A 239 -19.48 -16.35 -4.37
C PRO A 239 -19.54 -16.11 -2.85
N GLU A 240 -19.13 -17.09 -2.04
CA GLU A 240 -19.08 -16.93 -0.59
C GLU A 240 -18.09 -15.85 -0.13
N ASN A 241 -17.13 -15.47 -0.97
CA ASN A 241 -16.11 -14.45 -0.71
C ASN A 241 -16.49 -13.09 -1.29
N GLU A 242 -17.75 -12.89 -1.68
CA GLU A 242 -18.25 -11.58 -2.08
C GLU A 242 -18.03 -10.50 -1.02
N LEU A 243 -17.63 -9.32 -1.50
CA LEU A 243 -17.43 -8.15 -0.65
C LEU A 243 -18.80 -7.60 -0.21
N PRO A 244 -18.93 -7.15 1.05
CA PRO A 244 -20.13 -6.46 1.50
C PRO A 244 -20.41 -5.20 0.68
N ILE A 245 -21.66 -4.75 0.68
CA ILE A 245 -22.05 -3.49 0.02
C ILE A 245 -21.18 -2.33 0.54
N GLY A 246 -20.64 -1.54 -0.39
CA GLY A 246 -19.77 -0.40 -0.08
C GLY A 246 -18.28 -0.75 0.03
N TRP A 247 -17.91 -2.03 -0.07
CA TRP A 247 -16.52 -2.46 -0.14
C TRP A 247 -16.07 -2.68 -1.57
N GLU A 248 -14.82 -2.33 -1.83
CA GLU A 248 -14.10 -2.65 -3.06
C GLU A 248 -12.77 -3.30 -2.71
N ALA A 249 -12.13 -3.96 -3.68
CA ALA A 249 -10.77 -4.43 -3.49
C ALA A 249 -9.92 -4.23 -4.74
N TRP A 250 -8.63 -4.06 -4.51
CA TRP A 250 -7.65 -3.69 -5.52
C TRP A 250 -6.39 -4.52 -5.35
N ILE A 251 -5.83 -5.00 -6.46
CA ILE A 251 -4.48 -5.58 -6.52
C ILE A 251 -3.53 -4.48 -6.93
N TYR A 252 -2.57 -4.14 -6.07
CA TYR A 252 -1.49 -3.21 -6.41
C TYR A 252 -0.45 -3.91 -7.27
N LEU A 253 -0.29 -3.46 -8.52
CA LEU A 253 0.50 -4.17 -9.52
C LEU A 253 1.99 -4.26 -9.18
N PRO A 254 2.67 -3.23 -8.63
CA PRO A 254 4.09 -3.35 -8.30
C PRO A 254 4.43 -4.47 -7.31
N THR A 255 3.55 -4.75 -6.33
CA THR A 255 3.82 -5.72 -5.27
C THR A 255 2.93 -6.96 -5.27
N GLY A 256 1.78 -6.91 -5.93
CA GLY A 256 0.75 -7.96 -5.91
C GLY A 256 -0.10 -8.03 -4.65
N GLU A 257 0.06 -7.04 -3.76
CA GLU A 257 -0.71 -6.95 -2.52
C GLU A 257 -2.17 -6.57 -2.80
N VAL A 258 -3.09 -7.19 -2.07
CA VAL A 258 -4.53 -6.92 -2.17
C VAL A 258 -4.93 -5.95 -1.05
N PHE A 259 -5.63 -4.88 -1.43
CA PHE A 259 -6.22 -3.89 -0.54
C PHE A 259 -7.73 -4.00 -0.60
N TYR A 260 -8.39 -4.12 0.56
CA TYR A 260 -9.84 -4.05 0.71
C TYR A 260 -10.19 -2.67 1.24
N TYR A 261 -11.16 -2.00 0.62
CA TYR A 261 -11.47 -0.61 0.84
C TYR A 261 -12.95 -0.41 1.13
N ASP A 262 -13.26 0.11 2.30
CA ASP A 262 -14.60 0.54 2.68
C ASP A 262 -14.82 1.99 2.21
N ARG A 263 -15.66 2.17 1.19
CA ARG A 263 -15.98 3.49 0.62
C ARG A 263 -16.76 4.38 1.57
N VAL A 264 -17.47 3.80 2.54
CA VAL A 264 -18.29 4.53 3.50
C VAL A 264 -17.41 5.08 4.61
N SER A 265 -16.59 4.22 5.24
CA SER A 265 -15.71 4.65 6.33
C SER A 265 -14.38 5.26 5.86
N LYS A 266 -14.08 5.18 4.55
CA LYS A 266 -12.83 5.64 3.93
C LYS A 266 -11.60 4.99 4.55
N LYS A 267 -11.70 3.69 4.84
CA LYS A 267 -10.64 2.89 5.43
C LYS A 267 -10.28 1.74 4.52
N ASP A 268 -8.98 1.49 4.37
CA ASP A 268 -8.49 0.28 3.75
C ASP A 268 -7.95 -0.73 4.80
N SER A 269 -7.83 -1.96 4.35
CA SER A 269 -7.35 -3.10 5.13
C SER A 269 -6.63 -4.07 4.18
N LYS A 270 -5.64 -4.79 4.72
CA LYS A 270 -4.99 -5.90 4.02
C LYS A 270 -5.77 -7.22 4.16
N THR A 271 -6.84 -7.24 4.96
CA THR A 271 -7.62 -8.43 5.30
C THR A 271 -9.06 -8.27 4.82
N HIS A 272 -9.60 -9.34 4.24
CA HIS A 272 -10.98 -9.41 3.78
C HIS A 272 -11.96 -9.07 4.92
N PRO A 273 -12.96 -8.21 4.68
CA PRO A 273 -13.83 -7.67 5.74
C PRO A 273 -14.62 -8.74 6.52
N THR A 274 -14.89 -9.90 5.91
CA THR A 274 -15.75 -10.95 6.51
C THR A 274 -15.10 -12.33 6.60
N LYS A 275 -13.92 -12.56 6.02
CA LYS A 275 -13.35 -13.91 5.84
C LYS A 275 -11.95 -14.09 6.45
N SER A 276 -11.39 -13.04 7.04
CA SER A 276 -10.11 -13.06 7.76
C SER A 276 -8.87 -13.50 6.94
N PHE A 277 -8.99 -13.73 5.64
CA PHE A 277 -7.85 -13.97 4.74
C PHE A 277 -7.31 -12.66 4.17
N HIS A 278 -6.05 -12.66 3.73
CA HIS A 278 -5.49 -11.54 2.94
C HIS A 278 -5.71 -11.73 1.44
N VAL A 279 -5.54 -12.97 0.96
CA VAL A 279 -5.79 -13.37 -0.43
C VAL A 279 -6.63 -14.63 -0.46
N GLU A 280 -7.67 -14.65 -1.28
CA GLU A 280 -8.56 -15.80 -1.40
C GLU A 280 -7.77 -17.06 -1.79
N GLY A 281 -8.12 -18.18 -1.15
CA GLY A 281 -7.49 -19.48 -1.36
C GLY A 281 -6.17 -19.69 -0.63
N LEU A 282 -5.61 -18.67 0.04
CA LEU A 282 -4.52 -18.86 1.00
C LEU A 282 -5.07 -19.12 2.42
N PRO A 283 -4.29 -19.80 3.28
CA PRO A 283 -4.65 -19.95 4.68
C PRO A 283 -4.73 -18.58 5.39
N LEU A 284 -5.45 -18.55 6.52
CA LEU A 284 -5.56 -17.37 7.37
C LEU A 284 -4.16 -16.84 7.74
N GLY A 285 -4.03 -15.52 7.78
CA GLY A 285 -2.76 -14.85 8.08
C GLY A 285 -1.71 -14.87 6.95
N PHE A 286 -1.94 -15.60 5.85
CA PHE A 286 -1.02 -15.56 4.71
C PHE A 286 -1.44 -14.52 3.66
N GLY A 287 -0.47 -13.69 3.27
CA GLY A 287 -0.55 -12.80 2.12
C GLY A 287 0.30 -13.28 0.94
N LEU A 288 0.11 -12.64 -0.20
CA LEU A 288 0.90 -12.85 -1.42
C LEU A 288 1.54 -11.55 -1.85
N LYS A 289 2.79 -11.63 -2.31
CA LYS A 289 3.49 -10.55 -2.99
C LYS A 289 4.34 -11.08 -4.13
N TRP A 290 4.87 -10.21 -4.96
CA TRP A 290 5.93 -10.51 -5.91
C TRP A 290 7.05 -9.47 -5.86
N ALA A 291 8.25 -9.92 -6.24
CA ALA A 291 9.44 -9.09 -6.34
C ALA A 291 10.30 -9.55 -7.52
N LYS A 292 11.10 -8.65 -8.07
CA LYS A 292 12.05 -8.97 -9.14
C LYS A 292 13.39 -9.39 -8.52
N ILE A 293 13.77 -10.64 -8.71
CA ILE A 293 15.02 -11.25 -8.21
C ILE A 293 15.80 -11.78 -9.41
N ASP A 294 17.07 -11.38 -9.55
CA ASP A 294 17.94 -11.76 -10.67
C ASP A 294 17.29 -11.51 -12.04
N GLY A 295 16.64 -10.36 -12.18
CA GLY A 295 15.94 -9.96 -13.41
C GLY A 295 14.60 -10.66 -13.64
N LYS A 296 14.16 -11.56 -12.76
CA LYS A 296 12.92 -12.34 -12.92
C LYS A 296 11.94 -12.04 -11.80
N TRP A 297 10.69 -11.76 -12.16
CA TRP A 297 9.61 -11.66 -11.18
C TRP A 297 9.36 -13.02 -10.53
N ARG A 298 9.22 -13.02 -9.20
CA ARG A 298 8.91 -14.20 -8.40
C ARG A 298 7.86 -13.87 -7.37
N THR A 299 6.92 -14.79 -7.20
CA THR A 299 5.91 -14.71 -6.14
C THR A 299 6.51 -15.23 -4.84
N TYR A 300 6.21 -14.55 -3.74
CA TYR A 300 6.50 -15.01 -2.39
C TYR A 300 5.28 -14.79 -1.49
N PHE A 301 5.30 -15.45 -0.35
CA PHE A 301 4.20 -15.45 0.61
C PHE A 301 4.67 -14.81 1.91
N VAL A 302 3.76 -14.07 2.53
CA VAL A 302 3.99 -13.37 3.79
C VAL A 302 3.16 -14.06 4.87
N ASP A 303 3.80 -14.65 5.86
CA ASP A 303 3.16 -15.17 7.07
C ASP A 303 3.02 -14.02 8.06
N HIS A 304 1.84 -13.40 8.14
CA HIS A 304 1.60 -12.24 9.01
C HIS A 304 1.54 -12.62 10.49
N GLU A 305 1.35 -13.90 10.84
CA GLU A 305 1.40 -14.37 12.22
C GLU A 305 2.85 -14.48 12.70
N ARG A 306 3.71 -15.10 11.88
CA ARG A 306 5.13 -15.31 12.22
C ARG A 306 6.06 -14.18 11.79
N LYS A 307 5.55 -13.21 11.02
CA LYS A 307 6.32 -12.11 10.44
C LYS A 307 7.49 -12.60 9.57
N THR A 308 7.26 -13.66 8.78
CA THR A 308 8.26 -14.25 7.89
C THR A 308 7.81 -14.23 6.43
N ASN A 309 8.78 -14.29 5.52
CA ASN A 309 8.54 -14.40 4.09
C ASN A 309 9.06 -15.76 3.59
N THR A 310 8.35 -16.37 2.64
CA THR A 310 8.76 -17.65 2.03
C THR A 310 8.51 -17.65 0.53
N TRP A 311 9.41 -18.29 -0.21
CA TRP A 311 9.26 -18.50 -1.67
C TRP A 311 8.41 -19.71 -2.01
N SER A 312 8.13 -20.56 -1.03
CA SER A 312 7.28 -21.75 -1.17
C SER A 312 5.87 -21.44 -0.69
N ALA A 313 4.87 -21.96 -1.41
CA ALA A 313 3.48 -21.87 -0.98
C ALA A 313 3.29 -22.45 0.43
N PRO A 314 2.32 -21.95 1.21
CA PRO A 314 2.04 -22.48 2.54
C PRO A 314 1.79 -24.00 2.50
N PRO A 315 2.20 -24.76 3.54
CA PRO A 315 2.01 -26.20 3.55
C PRO A 315 0.57 -26.62 3.27
N GLY A 316 0.38 -27.52 2.29
CA GLY A 316 -0.93 -27.96 1.85
C GLY A 316 -1.65 -27.03 0.86
N TYR A 317 -0.95 -26.05 0.27
CA TYR A 317 -1.51 -25.16 -0.76
C TYR A 317 -0.66 -25.21 -2.03
N VAL A 318 -1.31 -25.10 -3.17
CA VAL A 318 -0.69 -24.99 -4.50
C VAL A 318 -1.34 -23.87 -5.30
N VAL A 319 -0.60 -23.32 -6.27
CA VAL A 319 -1.13 -22.38 -7.26
C VAL A 319 -1.52 -23.18 -8.50
N ASP A 320 -2.77 -23.08 -8.90
CA ASP A 320 -3.33 -23.68 -10.10
C ASP A 320 -3.76 -22.55 -11.05
N GLU A 321 -3.34 -22.64 -12.31
CA GLU A 321 -3.54 -21.56 -13.29
C GLU A 321 -5.03 -21.23 -13.55
N ARG A 322 -5.94 -22.19 -13.30
CA ARG A 322 -7.37 -22.04 -13.57
C ARG A 322 -8.13 -21.50 -12.37
N VAL A 323 -7.68 -21.84 -11.17
CA VAL A 323 -8.43 -21.58 -9.93
C VAL A 323 -7.66 -20.76 -8.90
N GLY A 324 -6.43 -20.32 -9.21
CA GLY A 324 -5.56 -19.61 -8.29
C GLY A 324 -5.06 -20.53 -7.16
N PHE A 325 -5.10 -20.05 -5.92
CA PHE A 325 -4.67 -20.86 -4.76
C PHE A 325 -5.74 -21.85 -4.35
N LYS A 326 -5.34 -23.12 -4.22
CA LYS A 326 -6.21 -24.17 -3.68
C LYS A 326 -5.48 -24.99 -2.62
N LYS A 327 -6.24 -25.41 -1.61
CA LYS A 327 -5.79 -26.39 -0.64
C LYS A 327 -5.67 -27.75 -1.33
N VAL A 328 -4.52 -28.39 -1.20
CA VAL A 328 -4.29 -29.76 -1.68
C VAL A 328 -5.06 -30.71 -0.77
N PRO A 329 -5.90 -31.61 -1.31
CA PRO A 329 -6.50 -32.66 -0.51
C PRO A 329 -5.39 -33.48 0.13
N VAL A 330 -5.42 -33.61 1.45
CA VAL A 330 -4.55 -34.57 2.14
C VAL A 330 -5.07 -35.95 1.72
N VAL A 331 -4.38 -36.61 0.80
CA VAL A 331 -4.68 -38.00 0.48
C VAL A 331 -4.29 -38.79 1.73
N GLY A 332 -5.31 -39.15 2.52
CA GLY A 332 -5.14 -40.03 3.66
C GLY A 332 -4.47 -41.31 3.19
N LYS A 333 -3.39 -41.69 3.87
CA LYS A 333 -2.62 -42.91 3.60
C LYS A 333 -3.36 -44.15 4.13
N ASP A 334 -4.69 -44.15 4.11
CA ASP A 334 -5.56 -45.14 4.74
C ASP A 334 -6.44 -45.87 3.71
N ALA A 335 -5.92 -46.11 2.51
CA ALA A 335 -6.59 -46.91 1.48
C ALA A 335 -5.64 -47.94 0.85
N ALA A 336 -4.80 -48.55 1.69
CA ALA A 336 -4.06 -49.76 1.36
C ALA A 336 -3.82 -50.57 2.64
N GLU A 337 -4.88 -51.21 3.12
CA GLU A 337 -4.79 -52.50 3.82
C GLU A 337 -5.80 -53.47 3.20
#